data_AF-A0A7K4DVK6-F1
#
_entry.id   AF-A0A7K4DVK6-F1
#
_cell.length_a   1.000
_cell.length_b   1.000
_cell.length_c   1.000
_cell.angle_alpha   90.00
_cell.angle_beta   90.00
_cell.angle_gamma   90.00
#
_symmetry.space_group_name_H-M   'P 1'
#
loop_
_entity.id
_entity.type
_entity.pdbx_description
1 polymer ?
#
loop_
_entity_poly.entity_id
_entity_poly.type
_entity_poly.pdbx_seq_one_letter_code
_entity_poly.pdbx_strand_id
1 'polypeptide(L)' 'MKLQDARKDHYRKLANEQGYRSRAAYKLKELNQSYRIIGPGFYVLDLGCAPG' A
#
# COMPACT_ATOMS: atom_id res chain seq x y z
N MET A 1 16.03 -4.79 -3.47
CA MET A 1 15.62 -4.05 -4.70
C MET A 1 16.65 -2.97 -4.94
N LYS A 2 17.28 -2.90 -6.13
CA LYS A 2 18.26 -1.86 -6.42
C LYS A 2 17.56 -0.50 -6.48
N LEU A 3 18.18 0.57 -5.98
CA LEU A 3 17.58 1.91 -5.91
C LEU A 3 17.07 2.43 -7.27
N GLN A 4 17.69 1.96 -8.35
CA GLN A 4 17.40 2.37 -9.72
C GLN A 4 16.05 1.82 -10.22
N ASP A 5 15.66 0.62 -9.80
CA ASP A 5 14.38 0.00 -10.16
C ASP A 5 13.20 0.66 -9.43
N ALA A 6 13.45 1.17 -8.22
CA ALA A 6 12.43 1.84 -7.40
C ALA A 6 11.96 3.18 -7.96
N ARG A 7 12.75 3.83 -8.84
CA ARG A 7 12.36 5.07 -9.53
C ARG A 7 11.48 4.82 -10.76
N LYS A 8 11.52 3.62 -11.35
CA LYS A 8 10.67 3.23 -12.50
C LYS A 8 9.39 2.50 -12.09
N ASP A 9 9.07 2.54 -10.80
CA ASP A 9 7.98 1.78 -10.23
C ASP A 9 6.62 2.39 -10.59
N HIS A 10 5.86 1.71 -11.46
CA HIS A 10 4.51 2.09 -11.89
C HIS A 10 3.59 2.41 -10.71
N TYR A 11 3.60 1.57 -9.67
CA TYR A 11 2.72 1.74 -8.52
C TYR A 11 3.14 2.90 -7.62
N ARG A 12 4.41 3.32 -7.67
CA ARG A 12 4.86 4.52 -6.95
C ARG A 12 4.34 5.79 -7.62
N LYS A 13 4.36 5.83 -8.96
CA LYS A 13 3.75 6.92 -9.74
C LYS A 13 2.24 6.98 -9.48
N LEU A 14 1.57 5.83 -9.60
CA LEU A 14 0.12 5.72 -9.38
C LEU A 14 -0.28 6.06 -7.93
N ALA A 15 0.56 5.72 -6.94
CA ALA A 15 0.32 6.11 -5.55
C ALA A 15 0.30 7.64 -5.40
N ASN A 16 1.30 8.33 -5.97
CA ASN A 16 1.33 9.79 -5.94
C ASN A 16 0.14 10.42 -6.67
N GLU A 17 -0.24 9.90 -7.85
CA GLU A 17 -1.38 10.41 -8.63
C GLU A 17 -2.72 10.23 -7.89
N GLN A 18 -2.89 9.13 -7.15
CA GLN A 18 -4.10 8.83 -6.38
C GLN A 18 -4.06 9.35 -4.93
N GLY A 19 -3.01 10.08 -4.54
CA GLY A 19 -2.87 10.66 -3.20
C GLY A 19 -2.50 9.67 -2.08
N TYR A 20 -2.04 8.46 -2.42
CA TYR A 20 -1.51 7.52 -1.44
C TYR A 20 -0.09 7.89 -1.02
N ARG A 21 0.21 7.74 0.27
CA ARG A 21 1.54 8.03 0.84
C ARG A 21 2.64 7.12 0.31
N SER A 22 2.30 5.90 -0.09
CA SER A 22 3.27 4.95 -0.63
C SER A 22 2.61 3.89 -1.53
N ARG A 23 3.42 3.16 -2.31
CA ARG A 23 2.96 2.00 -3.08
C ARG A 23 2.46 0.84 -2.22
N ALA A 24 2.69 0.86 -0.90
CA ALA A 24 2.22 -0.20 -0.01
C ALA A 24 0.69 -0.28 0.04
N ALA A 25 -0.01 0.84 -0.22
CA ALA A 25 -1.47 0.88 -0.32
C ALA A 25 -2.01 -0.13 -1.36
N TYR A 26 -1.35 -0.27 -2.52
CA TYR A 26 -1.75 -1.24 -3.54
C TYR A 26 -1.59 -2.68 -3.08
N LYS A 27 -0.51 -2.99 -2.35
CA LYS A 27 -0.29 -4.32 -1.78
C LYS A 27 -1.38 -4.69 -0.79
N LEU A 28 -1.71 -3.75 0.12
CA LEU A 28 -2.76 -3.97 1.11
C LEU A 28 -4.14 -4.11 0.43
N LYS A 29 -4.40 -3.32 -0.62
CA LYS A 29 -5.63 -3.41 -1.42
C LYS A 29 -5.78 -4.78 -2.09
N GLU A 30 -4.75 -5.28 -2.76
CA GLU A 30 -4.74 -6.61 -3.38
C GLU A 30 -4.94 -7.70 -2.34
N LEU A 31 -4.22 -7.64 -1.22
CA LEU A 31 -4.39 -8.58 -0.10
C LEU A 31 -5.84 -8.58 0.42
N ASN A 32 -6.43 -7.41 0.60
CA ASN A 32 -7.81 -7.33 1.09
C ASN A 32 -8.82 -7.84 0.05
N GLN A 33 -8.56 -7.65 -1.24
CA GLN A 33 -9.40 -8.22 -2.31
C GLN A 33 -9.34 -9.75 -2.34
N SER A 34 -8.14 -10.33 -2.18
CA SER A 34 -7.95 -11.79 -2.20
C SER A 34 -8.43 -12.48 -0.92
N TYR A 35 -8.20 -11.87 0.24
CA TYR A 35 -8.33 -12.56 1.53
C TYR A 35 -9.33 -11.91 2.49
N ARG A 36 -9.88 -10.73 2.17
CA ARG A 36 -10.83 -9.98 3.02
C ARG A 36 -10.36 -9.82 4.47
N ILE A 37 -9.10 -9.42 4.65
CA ILE A 37 -8.45 -9.25 5.96
C ILE A 37 -8.92 -8.00 6.72
N ILE A 38 -9.58 -7.05 6.06
CA ILE A 38 -10.17 -5.84 6.64
C ILE A 38 -11.63 -5.76 6.19
N GLY A 39 -12.56 -5.63 7.15
CA GLY A 39 -13.98 -5.55 6.90
C GLY A 39 -14.77 -4.81 7.99
N PRO A 40 -16.09 -4.59 7.77
CA PRO A 40 -16.95 -3.93 8.76
C PRO A 40 -16.92 -4.65 10.11
N GLY A 41 -16.80 -3.87 11.19
CA GLY A 41 -16.75 -4.40 12.57
C GLY A 41 -15.38 -4.90 13.03
N PHE A 42 -14.33 -4.82 12.19
CA PHE A 42 -12.98 -5.20 12.58
C PHE A 42 -12.30 -4.05 13.32
N TYR A 43 -11.55 -4.40 14.36
CA TYR A 43 -10.60 -3.48 15.00
C TYR A 43 -9.24 -3.70 14.37
N VAL A 44 -8.68 -2.67 13.74
CA VAL A 44 -7.44 -2.75 12.98
C VAL A 44 -6.34 -1.99 13.71
N LEU A 45 -5.18 -2.63 13.89
CA LEU A 45 -3.95 -2.02 14.40
C LEU A 45 -2.88 -2.13 13.33
N ASP A 46 -2.35 -0.99 12.90
CA ASP A 46 -1.21 -0.92 11.98
C ASP A 46 0.07 -0.57 12.76
N LEU A 47 1.08 -1.43 12.67
CA LEU A 47 2.32 -1.31 13.41
C LEU A 47 3.45 -0.91 12.48
N GLY A 48 4.17 0.16 12.83
CA GLY A 48 5.29 0.65 12.03
C GLY A 48 4.86 1.30 10.72
N CYS A 49 3.67 1.92 10.68
CA CYS A 49 3.08 2.49 9.48
C CYS A 49 3.85 3.68 8.88
N ALA A 50 4.86 4.24 9.55
CA ALA A 50 5.60 5.41 9.05
C ALA A 50 6.11 5.20 7.60
N PRO A 51 5.91 6.17 6.67
CA PRO A 51 5.40 7.53 6.83
C PRO A 51 3.86 7.65 6.83
N GLY A 52 3.16 6.54 6.72
CA GLY A 52 1.71 6.35 6.85
C GLY A 52 1.27 5.09 6.14
#